data_AF-A0A0W0WVH3-F1
#
_entry.id   AF-A0A0W0WVH3-F1
#
_cell.length_a   1.000
_cell.length_b   1.000
_cell.length_c   1.000
_cell.angle_alpha   90.00
_cell.angle_beta   90.00
_cell.angle_gamma   90.00
#
_symmetry.space_group_name_H-M   'P 1'
#
loop_
_entity.id
_entity.type
_entity.pdbx_description
1 polymer ?
#
loop_
_entity_poly.entity_id
_entity_poly.type
_entity_poly.pdbx_seq_one_letter_code
_entity_poly.pdbx_strand_id
1 'polypeptide(L)'
;MYNTWKLDHLDWRIIGWIILSIRFVQGWIFWGGGSRRFIYDPHKLDPYASQWMANKIQSAMPGALFDLTPVVSYLLHHFVFLYFAIIVFSLIELLSGLALIFGFFTRTAAIFTVMISFVLMLLFGWQGSTCLDEWTMAVSNLSMGLTLFLAGSPVYSIDGWLMKRYPGLVHKSWFLLFNSGPWKLTTLWRTAILFFIVTLIFTVGTYDYYRGAVWSRYRAGPVSADVFHLSLSDGQLDSKGAVKFKLNVDAGPSAVPNYIVRIELLDATKNIVETWSATQLHQLDTATIQNSYQYNKVGVGMYGLIAPESAKAEISLAPVNPLQLLPANYTLQLYTVDGKRWDLALTLKD
;
A
#
# COMPACT_ATOMS: atom_id res chain seq x y z
N MET A 1 53.04 18.98 -3.96
CA MET A 1 51.57 19.12 -3.98
C MET A 1 51.02 18.06 -4.93
N TYR A 2 50.79 16.85 -4.40
CA TYR A 2 50.24 15.74 -5.20
C TYR A 2 48.87 16.16 -5.73
N ASN A 3 48.63 15.90 -7.01
CA ASN A 3 47.45 16.37 -7.74
C ASN A 3 46.20 15.64 -7.20
N THR A 4 45.60 16.17 -6.14
CA THR A 4 44.47 15.57 -5.39
C THR A 4 43.31 15.18 -6.31
N TRP A 5 43.10 15.94 -7.39
CA TRP A 5 42.13 15.64 -8.44
C TRP A 5 42.30 14.27 -9.12
N LYS A 6 43.53 13.78 -9.29
CA LYS A 6 43.79 12.46 -9.92
C LYS A 6 43.48 11.30 -8.98
N LEU A 7 43.69 11.48 -7.67
CA LEU A 7 43.35 10.50 -6.64
C LEU A 7 41.83 10.45 -6.40
N ASP A 8 41.17 11.62 -6.32
CA ASP A 8 39.71 11.72 -6.16
C ASP A 8 38.95 11.03 -7.32
N HIS A 9 39.52 11.03 -8.53
CA HIS A 9 38.95 10.33 -9.68
C HIS A 9 39.10 8.80 -9.63
N LEU A 10 40.13 8.27 -8.97
CA LEU A 10 40.34 6.83 -8.84
C LEU A 10 39.37 6.25 -7.79
N ASP A 11 39.32 6.88 -6.62
CA ASP A 11 38.47 6.46 -5.50
C ASP A 11 36.99 6.50 -5.90
N TRP A 12 36.59 7.54 -6.62
CA TRP A 12 35.23 7.66 -7.14
C TRP A 12 34.89 6.56 -8.14
N ARG A 13 35.82 6.18 -9.01
CA ARG A 13 35.61 5.09 -9.97
C ARG A 13 35.52 3.74 -9.26
N ILE A 14 36.33 3.51 -8.21
CA ILE A 14 36.24 2.30 -7.38
C ILE A 14 34.84 2.16 -6.78
N ILE A 15 34.29 3.25 -6.22
CA ILE A 15 32.90 3.27 -5.72
C ILE A 15 31.93 2.86 -6.83
N GLY A 16 32.07 3.45 -8.03
CA GLY A 16 31.22 3.11 -9.17
C GLY A 16 31.25 1.64 -9.59
N TRP A 17 32.41 0.97 -9.45
CA TRP A 17 32.52 -0.47 -9.67
C TRP A 17 31.77 -1.28 -8.59
N ILE A 18 31.90 -0.87 -7.33
CA ILE A 18 31.27 -1.55 -6.19
C ILE A 18 29.74 -1.46 -6.26
N ILE A 19 29.18 -0.30 -6.63
CA ILE A 19 27.73 -0.07 -6.67
C ILE A 19 27.08 -0.47 -8.00
N LEU A 20 27.82 -1.02 -8.97
CA LEU A 20 27.29 -1.30 -10.30
C LEU A 20 26.13 -2.31 -10.28
N SER A 21 26.26 -3.36 -9.47
CA SER A 21 25.19 -4.35 -9.25
C SER A 21 23.96 -3.73 -8.61
N ILE A 22 24.14 -2.89 -7.59
CA ILE A 22 23.06 -2.16 -6.92
C ILE A 22 22.33 -1.25 -7.91
N ARG A 23 23.08 -0.52 -8.75
CA ARG A 23 22.51 0.37 -9.77
C ARG A 23 21.63 -0.39 -10.75
N PHE A 24 22.14 -1.51 -11.25
CA PHE A 24 21.40 -2.36 -12.19
C PHE A 24 20.15 -2.96 -11.54
N VAL A 25 20.27 -3.55 -10.35
CA VAL A 25 19.15 -4.20 -9.65
C VAL A 25 18.08 -3.18 -9.26
N GLN A 26 18.45 -2.04 -8.66
CA GLN A 26 17.50 -0.95 -8.38
C GLN A 26 16.81 -0.49 -9.67
N GLY A 27 17.58 -0.26 -10.74
CA GLY A 27 17.02 0.13 -12.03
C GLY A 27 16.04 -0.90 -12.58
N TRP A 28 16.36 -2.19 -12.45
CA TRP A 28 15.53 -3.30 -12.91
C TRP A 28 14.22 -3.43 -12.11
N ILE A 29 14.26 -3.28 -10.79
CA ILE A 29 13.06 -3.33 -9.93
C ILE A 29 12.04 -2.27 -10.38
N PHE A 30 12.49 -1.02 -10.54
CA PHE A 30 11.62 0.10 -10.91
C PHE A 30 11.19 0.03 -12.38
N TRP A 31 12.10 -0.33 -13.29
CA TRP A 31 11.74 -0.58 -14.69
C TRP A 31 10.73 -1.71 -14.80
N GLY A 32 10.92 -2.81 -14.05
CA GLY A 32 10.01 -3.95 -14.01
C GLY A 32 8.63 -3.58 -13.49
N GLY A 33 8.53 -2.75 -12.44
CA GLY A 33 7.27 -2.22 -11.93
C GLY A 33 6.48 -1.45 -12.99
N GLY A 34 7.13 -0.47 -13.63
CA GLY A 34 6.49 0.36 -14.64
C GLY A 34 6.18 -0.39 -15.94
N SER A 35 7.13 -1.18 -16.45
CA SER A 35 6.97 -1.94 -17.69
C SER A 35 5.92 -3.05 -17.56
N ARG A 36 5.80 -3.67 -16.38
CA ARG A 36 4.70 -4.60 -16.11
C ARG A 36 3.34 -3.95 -16.29
N ARG A 37 3.18 -2.69 -15.88
CA ARG A 37 1.90 -1.97 -16.01
C ARG A 37 1.65 -1.44 -17.41
N PHE A 38 2.68 -0.98 -18.13
CA PHE A 38 2.49 -0.39 -19.47
C PHE A 38 2.61 -1.38 -20.63
N ILE A 39 3.35 -2.48 -20.46
CA ILE A 39 3.75 -3.36 -21.57
C ILE A 39 3.29 -4.80 -21.33
N TYR A 40 3.65 -5.40 -20.19
CA TYR A 40 3.48 -6.85 -20.02
C TYR A 40 2.10 -7.27 -19.47
N ASP A 41 1.47 -6.42 -18.66
CA ASP A 41 0.19 -6.69 -17.99
C ASP A 41 -0.64 -5.39 -17.88
N PRO A 42 -1.11 -4.84 -19.03
CA PRO A 42 -1.82 -3.57 -19.08
C PRO A 42 -3.16 -3.58 -18.36
N HIS A 43 -3.70 -4.76 -17.99
CA HIS A 43 -4.90 -4.87 -17.16
C HIS A 43 -4.73 -4.24 -15.78
N LYS A 44 -3.49 -4.06 -15.30
CA LYS A 44 -3.23 -3.28 -14.09
C LYS A 44 -3.56 -1.80 -14.23
N LEU A 45 -3.62 -1.30 -15.46
CA LEU A 45 -4.01 0.05 -15.81
C LEU A 45 -5.44 0.18 -16.38
N ASP A 46 -6.18 -0.92 -16.44
CA ASP A 46 -7.56 -0.96 -16.90
C ASP A 46 -8.54 -0.81 -15.72
N PRO A 47 -9.34 0.27 -15.64
CA PRO A 47 -10.32 0.50 -14.57
C PRO A 47 -11.38 -0.60 -14.42
N TYR A 48 -11.62 -1.38 -15.48
CA TYR A 48 -12.64 -2.43 -15.49
C TYR A 48 -12.08 -3.81 -15.17
N ALA A 49 -10.76 -3.95 -15.10
CA ALA A 49 -10.12 -5.23 -14.79
C ALA A 49 -10.09 -5.49 -13.27
N SER A 50 -10.20 -6.75 -12.87
CA SER A 50 -10.05 -7.16 -11.46
C SER A 50 -8.66 -6.84 -10.89
N GLN A 51 -7.64 -6.74 -11.76
CA GLN A 51 -6.26 -6.42 -11.40
C GLN A 51 -5.96 -4.92 -11.42
N TRP A 52 -6.99 -4.07 -11.59
CA TRP A 52 -6.85 -2.62 -11.57
C TRP A 52 -6.16 -2.13 -10.30
N MET A 53 -5.19 -1.22 -10.45
CA MET A 53 -4.33 -0.82 -9.35
C MET A 53 -5.06 -0.09 -8.21
N ALA A 54 -6.24 0.50 -8.46
CA ALA A 54 -7.02 1.10 -7.38
C ALA A 54 -7.50 0.09 -6.33
N ASN A 55 -7.68 -1.19 -6.70
CA ASN A 55 -7.99 -2.25 -5.73
C ASN A 55 -6.86 -2.38 -4.70
N LYS A 56 -5.60 -2.27 -5.16
CA LYS A 56 -4.42 -2.29 -4.28
C LYS A 56 -4.30 -0.99 -3.47
N ILE A 57 -4.58 0.17 -4.06
CA ILE A 57 -4.59 1.43 -3.31
C ILE A 57 -5.66 1.42 -2.21
N GLN A 58 -6.85 0.88 -2.50
CA GLN A 58 -7.90 0.74 -1.50
C GLN A 58 -7.47 -0.20 -0.37
N SER A 59 -6.84 -1.33 -0.68
CA SER A 59 -6.41 -2.27 0.35
C SER A 59 -5.38 -1.70 1.34
N ALA A 60 -4.60 -0.69 0.95
CA ALA A 60 -3.64 -0.01 1.84
C ALA A 60 -4.29 0.77 3.01
N MET A 61 -5.54 1.22 2.86
CA MET A 61 -6.15 2.19 3.77
C MET A 61 -6.11 1.80 5.26
N PRO A 62 -6.46 0.56 5.67
CA PRO A 62 -6.66 0.28 7.09
C PRO A 62 -5.41 0.48 7.96
N GLY A 63 -4.23 0.10 7.47
CA GLY A 63 -2.96 0.24 8.21
C GLY A 63 -2.04 1.34 7.72
N ALA A 64 -2.54 2.30 6.92
CA ALA A 64 -1.73 3.39 6.40
C ALA A 64 -1.16 4.26 7.54
N LEU A 65 0.16 4.47 7.54
CA LEU A 65 0.86 5.30 8.54
C LEU A 65 0.39 6.75 8.49
N PHE A 66 0.46 7.43 9.65
CA PHE A 66 0.06 8.84 9.83
C PHE A 66 -1.41 9.15 9.50
N ASP A 67 -2.28 8.15 9.57
CA ASP A 67 -3.70 8.28 9.21
C ASP A 67 -3.87 8.89 7.80
N LEU A 68 -3.15 8.33 6.81
CA LEU A 68 -3.31 8.72 5.42
C LEU A 68 -4.64 8.22 4.80
N THR A 69 -5.48 7.52 5.57
CA THR A 69 -6.80 7.03 5.18
C THR A 69 -7.66 8.10 4.48
N PRO A 70 -7.79 9.34 4.99
CA PRO A 70 -8.62 10.36 4.33
C PRO A 70 -8.05 10.79 2.98
N VAL A 71 -6.72 10.81 2.82
CA VAL A 71 -6.05 11.15 1.56
C VAL A 71 -6.31 10.07 0.51
N VAL A 72 -6.15 8.81 0.90
CA VAL A 72 -6.44 7.67 0.02
C VAL A 72 -7.93 7.61 -0.31
N SER A 73 -8.81 7.81 0.68
CA SER A 73 -10.26 7.86 0.49
C SER A 73 -10.65 8.95 -0.51
N TYR A 74 -10.11 10.17 -0.36
CA TYR A 74 -10.33 11.26 -1.32
C TYR A 74 -9.92 10.84 -2.74
N LEU A 75 -8.72 10.28 -2.90
CA LEU A 75 -8.24 9.80 -4.19
C LEU A 75 -9.20 8.77 -4.81
N LEU A 76 -9.69 7.81 -4.03
CA LEU A 76 -10.60 6.75 -4.51
C LEU A 76 -11.97 7.28 -4.96
N HIS A 77 -12.48 8.36 -4.36
CA HIS A 77 -13.71 9.02 -4.79
C HIS A 77 -13.53 9.89 -6.05
N HIS A 78 -12.29 10.31 -6.35
CA HIS A 78 -11.97 11.18 -7.50
C HIS A 78 -11.24 10.42 -8.61
N PHE A 79 -12.01 9.67 -9.41
CA PHE A 79 -11.48 8.78 -10.46
C PHE A 79 -10.45 9.42 -11.40
N VAL A 80 -10.71 10.63 -11.92
CA VAL A 80 -9.79 11.31 -12.86
C VAL A 80 -8.43 11.57 -12.20
N PHE A 81 -8.44 12.01 -10.94
CA PHE A 81 -7.22 12.29 -10.19
C PHE A 81 -6.47 10.98 -9.84
N LEU A 82 -7.20 9.95 -9.43
CA LEU A 82 -6.65 8.61 -9.18
C LEU A 82 -5.98 8.01 -10.41
N TYR A 83 -6.68 8.03 -11.55
CA TYR A 83 -6.17 7.47 -12.80
C TYR A 83 -4.89 8.21 -13.23
N PHE A 84 -4.92 9.54 -13.21
CA PHE A 84 -3.74 10.36 -13.51
C PHE A 84 -2.57 10.06 -12.57
N ALA A 85 -2.82 9.99 -11.25
CA ALA A 85 -1.81 9.67 -10.26
C ALA A 85 -1.17 8.30 -10.49
N ILE A 86 -1.96 7.27 -10.81
CA ILE A 86 -1.48 5.92 -11.15
C ILE A 86 -0.56 5.94 -12.37
N ILE A 87 -0.96 6.66 -13.43
CA ILE A 87 -0.18 6.75 -14.67
C ILE A 87 1.14 7.48 -14.41
N VAL A 88 1.11 8.64 -13.75
CA VAL A 88 2.31 9.42 -13.42
C VAL A 88 3.25 8.64 -12.51
N PHE A 89 2.72 8.00 -11.46
CA PHE A 89 3.51 7.15 -10.56
C PHE A 89 4.22 6.04 -11.34
N SER A 90 3.48 5.34 -12.21
CA SER A 90 4.02 4.25 -13.04
C SER A 90 5.05 4.75 -14.05
N LEU A 91 4.85 5.94 -14.61
CA LEU A 91 5.79 6.54 -15.56
C LEU A 91 7.10 6.96 -14.87
N ILE A 92 7.01 7.58 -13.69
CA ILE A 92 8.21 7.93 -12.89
C ILE A 92 8.97 6.66 -12.51
N GLU A 93 8.26 5.59 -12.11
CA GLU A 93 8.85 4.28 -11.82
C GLU A 93 9.63 3.74 -13.04
N LEU A 94 8.97 3.69 -14.21
CA LEU A 94 9.57 3.21 -15.45
C LEU A 94 10.81 4.01 -15.86
N LEU A 95 10.68 5.34 -15.91
CA LEU A 95 11.74 6.24 -16.36
C LEU A 95 12.92 6.26 -15.40
N SER A 96 12.66 6.26 -14.08
CA SER A 96 13.72 6.17 -13.07
C SER A 96 14.47 4.83 -13.17
N GLY A 97 13.74 3.74 -13.43
CA GLY A 97 14.34 2.43 -13.67
C GLY A 97 15.29 2.41 -14.87
N LEU A 98 14.82 2.88 -16.03
CA LEU A 98 15.65 2.98 -17.25
C LEU A 98 16.86 3.90 -17.04
N ALA A 99 16.64 5.05 -16.41
CA ALA A 99 17.68 6.01 -16.10
C ALA A 99 18.79 5.38 -15.24
N LEU A 100 18.44 4.57 -14.22
CA LEU A 100 19.42 3.85 -13.41
C LEU A 100 20.14 2.74 -14.18
N ILE A 101 19.44 1.95 -15.01
CA ILE A 101 20.06 0.90 -15.83
C ILE A 101 21.19 1.48 -16.69
N PHE A 102 20.91 2.57 -17.41
CA PHE A 102 21.88 3.26 -18.27
C PHE A 102 22.82 4.22 -17.52
N GLY A 103 22.57 4.50 -16.24
CA GLY A 103 23.31 5.49 -15.46
C GLY A 103 23.20 6.90 -16.05
N PHE A 104 21.97 7.34 -16.34
CA PHE A 104 21.62 8.66 -16.84
C PHE A 104 20.86 9.44 -15.76
N PHE A 105 21.27 10.67 -15.42
CA PHE A 105 20.69 11.43 -14.32
C PHE A 105 20.60 10.61 -13.02
N THR A 106 21.67 9.89 -12.70
CA THR A 106 21.64 8.80 -11.70
C THR A 106 21.14 9.27 -10.33
N ARG A 107 21.57 10.44 -9.86
CA ARG A 107 21.11 11.00 -8.58
C ARG A 107 19.63 11.35 -8.60
N THR A 108 19.14 11.92 -9.70
CA THR A 108 17.71 12.25 -9.86
C THR A 108 16.85 10.99 -9.91
N ALA A 109 17.27 9.99 -10.69
CA ALA A 109 16.56 8.71 -10.74
C ALA A 109 16.56 8.02 -9.38
N ALA A 110 17.72 8.01 -8.69
CA ALA A 110 17.86 7.45 -7.36
C ALA A 110 16.91 8.14 -6.35
N ILE A 111 16.83 9.47 -6.32
CA ILE A 111 15.94 10.17 -5.37
C ILE A 111 14.46 9.86 -5.66
N PHE A 112 14.05 9.72 -6.92
CA PHE A 112 12.68 9.28 -7.22
C PHE A 112 12.40 7.88 -6.69
N THR A 113 13.35 6.94 -6.83
CA THR A 113 13.19 5.60 -6.25
C THR A 113 13.12 5.62 -4.72
N VAL A 114 13.86 6.51 -4.06
CA VAL A 114 13.80 6.74 -2.60
C VAL A 114 12.42 7.28 -2.21
N MET A 115 11.91 8.30 -2.90
CA MET A 115 10.60 8.88 -2.61
C MET A 115 9.46 7.88 -2.81
N ILE A 116 9.49 7.11 -3.90
CA ILE A 116 8.53 6.04 -4.14
C ILE A 116 8.59 5.00 -3.01
N SER A 117 9.79 4.56 -2.62
CA SER A 117 9.96 3.59 -1.52
C SER A 117 9.43 4.11 -0.19
N PHE A 118 9.63 5.41 0.08
CA PHE A 118 9.09 6.06 1.27
C PHE A 118 7.55 6.07 1.25
N VAL A 119 6.92 6.48 0.15
CA VAL A 119 5.45 6.49 0.02
C VAL A 119 4.89 5.07 0.12
N LEU A 120 5.52 4.09 -0.54
CA LEU A 120 5.09 2.69 -0.46
C LEU A 120 5.17 2.15 0.96
N MET A 121 6.20 2.48 1.73
CA MET A 121 6.27 2.11 3.15
C MET A 121 5.10 2.66 3.95
N LEU A 122 4.72 3.93 3.72
CA LEU A 122 3.64 4.57 4.49
C LEU A 122 2.27 3.95 4.19
N LEU A 123 2.03 3.57 2.94
CA LEU A 123 0.74 3.00 2.54
C LEU A 123 0.68 1.49 2.78
N PHE A 124 1.74 0.77 2.44
CA PHE A 124 1.75 -0.68 2.30
C PHE A 124 2.65 -1.40 3.30
N GLY A 125 3.48 -0.69 4.07
CA GLY A 125 4.48 -1.33 4.94
C GLY A 125 3.92 -2.26 6.01
N TRP A 126 2.63 -2.13 6.34
CA TRP A 126 1.93 -3.01 7.26
C TRP A 126 1.43 -4.31 6.61
N GLN A 127 1.30 -4.32 5.28
CA GLN A 127 0.91 -5.51 4.52
C GLN A 127 2.07 -6.52 4.45
N GLY A 128 1.72 -7.77 4.12
CA GLY A 128 2.66 -8.89 4.08
C GLY A 128 2.43 -9.83 5.25
N SER A 129 1.53 -10.79 5.05
CA SER A 129 1.12 -11.78 6.04
C SER A 129 2.28 -12.67 6.52
N THR A 130 3.09 -13.14 5.58
CA THR A 130 4.13 -14.15 5.86
C THR A 130 5.51 -13.57 6.14
N CYS A 131 5.95 -12.59 5.33
CA CYS A 131 7.36 -12.20 5.27
C CYS A 131 7.62 -10.70 5.43
N LEU A 132 6.60 -9.88 5.77
CA LEU A 132 6.71 -8.41 5.72
C LEU A 132 7.30 -7.95 4.38
N ASP A 133 6.74 -8.47 3.28
CA ASP A 133 7.32 -8.32 1.95
C ASP A 133 7.38 -6.83 1.54
N GLU A 134 6.30 -6.09 1.77
CA GLU A 134 6.18 -4.67 1.45
C GLU A 134 7.17 -3.82 2.25
N TRP A 135 7.31 -4.07 3.57
CA TRP A 135 8.29 -3.37 4.40
C TRP A 135 9.72 -3.66 3.95
N THR A 136 10.06 -4.94 3.75
CA THR A 136 11.41 -5.38 3.37
C THR A 136 11.83 -4.79 2.03
N MET A 137 10.92 -4.80 1.05
CA MET A 137 11.13 -4.18 -0.25
C MET A 137 11.37 -2.68 -0.12
N ALA A 138 10.54 -1.98 0.66
CA ALA A 138 10.63 -0.52 0.81
C ALA A 138 11.93 -0.07 1.50
N VAL A 139 12.34 -0.70 2.61
CA VAL A 139 13.61 -0.32 3.29
C VAL A 139 14.85 -0.66 2.45
N SER A 140 14.81 -1.78 1.73
CA SER A 140 15.92 -2.19 0.86
C SER A 140 16.08 -1.21 -0.29
N ASN A 141 14.99 -0.88 -0.99
CA ASN A 141 15.01 0.07 -2.11
C ASN A 141 15.35 1.50 -1.64
N LEU A 142 14.95 1.89 -0.43
CA LEU A 142 15.37 3.15 0.19
C LEU A 142 16.89 3.19 0.36
N SER A 143 17.47 2.15 0.98
CA SER A 143 18.92 2.06 1.22
C SER A 143 19.72 2.03 -0.08
N MET A 144 19.29 1.23 -1.06
CA MET A 144 19.91 1.17 -2.38
C MET A 144 19.83 2.52 -3.10
N GLY A 145 18.66 3.18 -3.09
CA GLY A 145 18.48 4.50 -3.68
C GLY A 145 19.35 5.58 -3.03
N LEU A 146 19.42 5.65 -1.70
CA LEU A 146 20.29 6.60 -0.99
C LEU A 146 21.77 6.35 -1.27
N THR A 147 22.17 5.07 -1.36
CA THR A 147 23.54 4.68 -1.74
C THR A 147 23.88 5.17 -3.15
N LEU A 148 22.98 4.96 -4.12
CA LEU A 148 23.15 5.41 -5.50
C LEU A 148 23.15 6.95 -5.61
N PHE A 149 22.39 7.64 -4.77
CA PHE A 149 22.42 9.10 -4.71
C PHE A 149 23.79 9.63 -4.24
N LEU A 150 24.35 9.03 -3.19
CA LEU A 150 25.69 9.40 -2.70
C LEU A 150 26.78 9.07 -3.73
N ALA A 151 26.74 7.86 -4.27
CA ALA A 151 27.75 7.28 -5.15
C ALA A 151 27.64 7.67 -6.63
N GLY A 152 26.51 8.24 -7.06
CA GLY A 152 26.26 8.56 -8.47
C GLY A 152 26.56 7.38 -9.40
N SER A 153 27.07 7.65 -10.60
CA SER A 153 27.50 6.62 -11.53
C SER A 153 28.69 7.05 -12.38
N PRO A 154 29.93 6.78 -11.94
CA PRO A 154 31.13 7.13 -12.70
C PRO A 154 31.57 6.07 -13.73
N VAL A 155 31.03 4.86 -13.68
CA VAL A 155 31.47 3.72 -14.50
C VAL A 155 30.28 3.10 -15.24
N TYR A 156 30.49 2.70 -16.50
CA TYR A 156 29.46 2.13 -17.39
C TYR A 156 28.14 2.88 -17.34
N SER A 157 28.20 4.20 -17.50
CA SER A 157 27.06 5.11 -17.35
C SER A 157 27.10 6.20 -18.43
N ILE A 158 25.93 6.66 -18.84
CA ILE A 158 25.81 7.83 -19.72
C ILE A 158 26.35 9.08 -19.01
N ASP A 159 26.10 9.24 -17.71
CA ASP A 159 26.65 10.34 -16.91
C ASP A 159 28.19 10.34 -16.94
N GLY A 160 28.80 9.16 -16.81
CA GLY A 160 30.25 8.98 -16.87
C GLY A 160 30.82 9.28 -18.25
N TRP A 161 30.11 8.90 -19.31
CA TRP A 161 30.46 9.25 -20.68
C TRP A 161 30.35 10.77 -20.93
N LEU A 162 29.29 11.43 -20.44
CA LEU A 162 29.10 12.88 -20.54
C LEU A 162 30.21 13.65 -19.85
N MET A 163 30.63 13.24 -18.65
CA MET A 163 31.75 13.86 -17.93
C MET A 163 33.07 13.75 -18.70
N LYS A 164 33.32 12.62 -19.38
CA LYS A 164 34.52 12.43 -20.22
C LYS A 164 34.47 13.27 -21.49
N ARG A 165 33.30 13.36 -22.14
CA ARG A 165 33.12 14.11 -23.38
C ARG A 165 33.12 15.61 -23.16
N TYR A 166 32.56 16.08 -22.04
CA TYR A 166 32.43 17.49 -21.68
C TYR A 166 32.94 17.75 -20.25
N PRO A 167 34.26 17.88 -20.05
CA PRO A 167 34.87 18.02 -18.72
C PRO A 167 34.33 19.21 -17.91
N GLY A 168 33.91 20.29 -18.58
CA GLY A 168 33.33 21.47 -17.95
C GLY A 168 32.01 21.22 -17.19
N LEU A 169 31.33 20.08 -17.42
CA LEU A 169 30.13 19.70 -16.68
C LEU A 169 30.41 19.41 -15.20
N VAL A 170 31.60 18.90 -14.87
CA VAL A 170 32.00 18.56 -13.49
C VAL A 170 32.11 19.80 -12.60
N HIS A 171 32.24 20.99 -13.19
CA HIS A 171 32.27 22.25 -12.44
C HIS A 171 30.88 22.88 -12.22
N LYS A 172 29.83 22.33 -12.85
CA LYS A 172 28.47 22.88 -12.75
C LYS A 172 27.71 22.23 -11.60
N SER A 173 27.26 23.03 -10.63
CA SER A 173 26.57 22.54 -9.43
C SER A 173 25.28 21.75 -9.75
N TRP A 174 24.51 22.16 -10.76
CA TRP A 174 23.31 21.43 -11.17
C TRP A 174 23.64 20.03 -11.70
N PHE A 175 24.74 19.88 -12.43
CA PHE A 175 25.16 18.59 -12.98
C PHE A 175 25.61 17.67 -11.85
N LEU A 176 26.38 18.20 -10.90
CA LEU A 176 26.78 17.47 -9.70
C LEU A 176 25.59 17.12 -8.79
N LEU A 177 24.50 17.87 -8.80
CA LEU A 177 23.32 17.56 -7.98
C LEU A 177 22.42 16.50 -8.64
N PHE A 178 22.13 16.65 -9.92
CA PHE A 178 21.13 15.85 -10.63
C PHE A 178 21.70 14.63 -11.36
N ASN A 179 22.94 14.75 -11.87
CA ASN A 179 23.66 13.67 -12.55
C ASN A 179 24.71 13.08 -11.61
N SER A 180 25.75 12.49 -12.18
CA SER A 180 26.86 11.91 -11.45
C SER A 180 28.05 12.87 -11.39
N GLY A 181 28.84 12.78 -10.33
CA GLY A 181 30.11 13.51 -10.22
C GLY A 181 30.65 13.52 -8.80
N PRO A 182 31.97 13.69 -8.65
CA PRO A 182 32.61 13.66 -7.34
C PRO A 182 32.12 14.83 -6.50
N TRP A 183 31.64 14.54 -5.30
CA TRP A 183 31.38 15.55 -4.28
C TRP A 183 32.62 15.78 -3.44
N LYS A 184 32.72 16.97 -2.85
CA LYS A 184 33.73 17.23 -1.81
C LYS A 184 33.52 16.22 -0.69
N LEU A 185 34.62 15.67 -0.15
CA LEU A 185 34.57 14.69 0.92
C LEU A 185 33.70 15.17 2.10
N THR A 186 33.79 16.45 2.45
CA THR A 186 32.99 17.08 3.51
C THR A 186 31.49 17.03 3.28
N THR A 187 31.03 17.24 2.05
CA THR A 187 29.62 17.11 1.68
C THR A 187 29.21 15.64 1.70
N LEU A 188 30.04 14.76 1.13
CA LEU A 188 29.76 13.33 1.05
C LEU A 188 29.54 12.71 2.43
N TRP A 189 30.47 12.87 3.38
CA TRP A 189 30.35 12.22 4.69
C TRP A 189 29.21 12.80 5.52
N ARG A 190 28.95 14.12 5.45
CA ARG A 190 27.81 14.75 6.15
C ARG A 190 26.49 14.23 5.62
N THR A 191 26.33 14.15 4.30
CA THR A 191 25.11 13.60 3.70
C THR A 191 24.98 12.10 3.97
N ALA A 192 26.09 11.35 3.98
CA ALA A 192 26.08 9.92 4.31
C ALA A 192 25.63 9.67 5.76
N ILE A 193 26.13 10.44 6.72
CA ILE A 193 25.68 10.33 8.12
C ILE A 193 24.21 10.69 8.25
N LEU A 194 23.75 11.76 7.58
CA LEU A 194 22.33 12.12 7.57
C LEU A 194 21.47 10.97 7.02
N PHE A 195 21.84 10.40 5.88
CA PHE A 195 21.14 9.29 5.26
C PHE A 195 21.16 8.04 6.14
N PHE A 196 22.27 7.76 6.82
CA PHE A 196 22.35 6.68 7.78
C PHE A 196 21.38 6.88 8.94
N ILE A 197 21.36 8.08 9.56
CA ILE A 197 20.45 8.40 10.66
C ILE A 197 18.98 8.26 10.20
N VAL A 198 18.64 8.84 9.04
CA VAL A 198 17.28 8.74 8.48
C VAL A 198 16.91 7.28 8.22
N THR A 199 17.79 6.50 7.60
CA THR A 199 17.54 5.08 7.29
C THR A 199 17.39 4.25 8.57
N LEU A 200 18.18 4.54 9.61
CA LEU A 200 18.10 3.87 10.90
C LEU A 200 16.76 4.16 11.58
N ILE A 201 16.39 5.44 11.70
CA ILE A 201 15.11 5.84 12.30
C ILE A 201 13.94 5.26 11.50
N PHE A 202 13.99 5.36 10.18
CA PHE A 202 12.91 4.91 9.32
C PHE A 202 12.76 3.39 9.35
N THR A 203 13.85 2.64 9.18
CA THR A 203 13.84 1.16 9.19
C THR A 203 13.39 0.64 10.55
N VAL A 204 14.09 1.03 11.63
CA VAL A 204 13.82 0.48 12.96
C VAL A 204 12.48 0.99 13.50
N GLY A 205 12.16 2.27 13.28
CA GLY A 205 10.90 2.89 13.69
C GLY A 205 9.68 2.26 13.03
N THR A 206 9.70 2.08 11.71
CA THR A 206 8.59 1.43 10.99
C THR A 206 8.48 -0.06 11.34
N TYR A 207 9.60 -0.76 11.56
CA TYR A 207 9.58 -2.14 12.00
C TYR A 207 8.92 -2.31 13.38
N ASP A 208 9.35 -1.53 14.38
CA ASP A 208 8.73 -1.62 15.72
C ASP A 208 7.27 -1.15 15.72
N TYR A 209 6.91 -0.22 14.83
CA TYR A 209 5.52 0.17 14.63
C TYR A 209 4.68 -1.00 14.06
N TYR A 210 5.16 -1.71 13.04
CA TYR A 210 4.41 -2.77 12.38
C TYR A 210 4.47 -4.14 13.05
N ARG A 211 5.56 -4.52 13.70
CA ARG A 211 5.69 -5.83 14.36
C ARG A 211 6.16 -5.76 15.81
N GLY A 212 6.67 -4.60 16.25
CA GLY A 212 7.33 -4.49 17.54
C GLY A 212 8.68 -5.20 17.54
N ALA A 213 9.04 -5.79 18.68
CA ALA A 213 10.25 -6.58 18.94
C ALA A 213 11.58 -5.80 19.01
N VAL A 214 11.57 -4.47 18.88
CA VAL A 214 12.74 -3.63 19.14
C VAL A 214 12.62 -2.97 20.50
N TRP A 215 11.57 -2.15 20.66
CA TRP A 215 11.26 -1.44 21.91
C TRP A 215 9.96 -1.95 22.55
N SER A 216 9.09 -2.55 21.74
CA SER A 216 7.82 -3.12 22.18
C SER A 216 7.79 -4.64 22.02
N ARG A 217 6.82 -5.32 22.66
CA ARG A 217 6.65 -6.77 22.46
C ARG A 217 6.23 -7.07 21.03
N TYR A 218 6.63 -8.24 20.53
CA TYR A 218 6.19 -8.73 19.23
C TYR A 218 4.66 -8.77 19.15
N ARG A 219 4.11 -8.26 18.06
CA ARG A 219 2.67 -8.24 17.76
C ARG A 219 2.44 -8.41 16.26
N ALA A 220 1.27 -8.88 15.89
CA ALA A 220 0.86 -9.00 14.48
C ALA A 220 0.54 -7.64 13.80
N GLY A 221 1.03 -6.54 14.38
CA GLY A 221 0.80 -5.16 13.97
C GLY A 221 -0.37 -4.46 14.64
N PRO A 222 -0.46 -3.13 14.50
CA PRO A 222 -1.63 -2.35 14.91
C PRO A 222 -2.86 -2.72 14.06
N VAL A 223 -2.63 -3.12 12.82
CA VAL A 223 -3.60 -3.73 11.91
C VAL A 223 -3.02 -5.05 11.42
N SER A 224 -3.80 -6.13 11.47
CA SER A 224 -3.32 -7.46 11.10
C SER A 224 -3.45 -7.69 9.59
N ALA A 225 -2.36 -8.07 8.94
CA ALA A 225 -2.38 -8.56 7.56
C ALA A 225 -2.77 -10.05 7.45
N ASP A 226 -2.92 -10.74 8.59
CA ASP A 226 -3.14 -12.19 8.66
C ASP A 226 -4.59 -12.54 9.01
N VAL A 227 -5.19 -11.72 9.88
CA VAL A 227 -6.47 -12.00 10.52
C VAL A 227 -7.46 -10.93 10.12
N PHE A 228 -8.58 -11.34 9.52
CA PHE A 228 -9.67 -10.42 9.25
C PHE A 228 -10.22 -9.80 10.51
N HIS A 229 -10.46 -8.49 10.44
CA HIS A 229 -11.27 -7.75 11.39
C HIS A 229 -12.39 -7.04 10.62
N LEU A 230 -13.60 -7.07 11.19
CA LEU A 230 -14.77 -6.38 10.67
C LEU A 230 -15.23 -5.38 11.71
N SER A 231 -15.47 -4.15 11.27
CA SER A 231 -16.13 -3.12 12.07
C SER A 231 -17.57 -2.95 11.59
N LEU A 232 -18.51 -3.12 12.52
CA LEU A 232 -19.95 -2.95 12.30
C LEU A 232 -20.41 -1.66 12.97
N SER A 233 -21.20 -0.84 12.27
CA SER A 233 -21.67 0.45 12.79
C SER A 233 -23.02 0.87 12.20
N ASP A 234 -23.61 1.93 12.76
CA ASP A 234 -24.87 2.54 12.30
C ASP A 234 -26.03 1.56 12.12
N GLY A 235 -26.15 0.60 13.04
CA GLY A 235 -27.18 -0.43 13.05
C GLY A 235 -28.58 0.10 13.34
N GLN A 236 -29.45 -0.02 12.35
CA GLN A 236 -30.86 0.37 12.39
C GLN A 236 -31.74 -0.85 12.12
N LEU A 237 -32.83 -0.94 12.86
CA LEU A 237 -33.81 -2.01 12.76
C LEU A 237 -35.21 -1.40 12.65
N ASP A 238 -35.99 -1.82 11.67
CA ASP A 238 -37.40 -1.48 11.54
C ASP A 238 -38.26 -2.45 12.37
N SER A 239 -39.37 -1.97 12.92
CA SER A 239 -40.48 -2.77 13.46
C SER A 239 -40.88 -3.98 12.61
N LYS A 240 -40.73 -3.90 11.28
CA LYS A 240 -41.00 -4.98 10.32
C LYS A 240 -39.86 -6.00 10.16
N GLY A 241 -38.74 -5.83 10.85
CA GLY A 241 -37.59 -6.73 10.80
C GLY A 241 -36.56 -6.43 9.71
N ALA A 242 -36.69 -5.30 8.99
CA ALA A 242 -35.64 -4.87 8.07
C ALA A 242 -34.43 -4.31 8.85
N VAL A 243 -33.24 -4.80 8.53
CA VAL A 243 -31.98 -4.40 9.18
C VAL A 243 -31.13 -3.61 8.21
N LYS A 244 -30.56 -2.50 8.68
CA LYS A 244 -29.60 -1.70 7.92
C LYS A 244 -28.38 -1.42 8.77
N PHE A 245 -27.19 -1.67 8.24
CA PHE A 245 -25.93 -1.47 8.99
C PHE A 245 -24.76 -1.20 8.05
N LYS A 246 -23.69 -0.61 8.59
CA LYS A 246 -22.43 -0.41 7.88
C LYS A 246 -21.43 -1.48 8.26
N LEU A 247 -20.82 -2.09 7.26
CA LEU A 247 -19.74 -3.06 7.35
C LEU A 247 -18.46 -2.41 6.81
N ASN A 248 -17.36 -2.55 7.54
CA ASN A 248 -16.02 -2.15 7.12
C ASN A 248 -15.03 -3.28 7.42
N VAL A 249 -14.24 -3.69 6.43
CA VAL A 249 -13.15 -4.67 6.60
C VAL A 249 -11.85 -3.90 6.87
N ASP A 250 -11.51 -3.74 8.13
CA ASP A 250 -10.41 -2.89 8.62
C ASP A 250 -9.13 -3.66 8.99
N ALA A 251 -9.10 -4.98 8.78
CA ALA A 251 -7.87 -5.76 8.78
C ALA A 251 -8.06 -7.05 7.96
N GLY A 252 -6.97 -7.68 7.53
CA GLY A 252 -6.98 -8.99 6.90
C GLY A 252 -6.03 -9.13 5.71
N PRO A 253 -5.93 -10.34 5.14
CA PRO A 253 -5.09 -10.60 3.98
C PRO A 253 -5.66 -9.96 2.71
N SER A 254 -4.79 -9.34 1.91
CA SER A 254 -5.15 -8.70 0.64
C SER A 254 -5.44 -9.70 -0.51
N ALA A 255 -4.92 -10.92 -0.38
CA ALA A 255 -4.95 -11.93 -1.44
C ALA A 255 -6.27 -12.72 -1.53
N VAL A 256 -7.04 -12.76 -0.44
CA VAL A 256 -8.29 -13.52 -0.32
C VAL A 256 -9.32 -12.61 0.33
N PRO A 257 -10.60 -12.63 -0.06
CA PRO A 257 -11.61 -11.87 0.65
C PRO A 257 -12.14 -12.59 1.90
N ASN A 258 -12.80 -11.85 2.79
CA ASN A 258 -13.58 -12.43 3.86
C ASN A 258 -14.90 -12.97 3.30
N TYR A 259 -15.32 -14.16 3.74
CA TYR A 259 -16.60 -14.76 3.37
C TYR A 259 -17.54 -14.77 4.56
N ILE A 260 -18.61 -13.98 4.49
CA ILE A 260 -19.68 -13.92 5.48
C ILE A 260 -20.77 -14.89 5.05
N VAL A 261 -20.96 -15.94 5.85
CA VAL A 261 -21.80 -17.09 5.49
C VAL A 261 -23.13 -17.12 6.24
N ARG A 262 -23.26 -16.35 7.33
CA ARG A 262 -24.49 -16.30 8.12
C ARG A 262 -24.59 -14.98 8.87
N ILE A 263 -25.80 -14.42 8.91
CA ILE A 263 -26.15 -13.26 9.73
C ILE A 263 -27.36 -13.63 10.58
N GLU A 264 -27.33 -13.35 11.86
CA GLU A 264 -28.41 -13.66 12.81
C GLU A 264 -28.88 -12.39 13.51
N LEU A 265 -30.18 -12.26 13.70
CA LEU A 265 -30.80 -11.25 14.55
C LEU A 265 -31.20 -11.90 15.87
N LEU A 266 -30.71 -11.40 16.99
CA LEU A 266 -31.02 -11.90 18.32
C LEU A 266 -31.82 -10.87 19.11
N ASP A 267 -32.76 -11.35 19.91
CA ASP A 267 -33.48 -10.53 20.88
C ASP A 267 -32.66 -10.28 22.17
N ALA A 268 -33.25 -9.53 23.10
CA ALA A 268 -32.64 -9.22 24.40
C ALA A 268 -32.32 -10.46 25.25
N THR A 269 -32.99 -11.60 24.99
CA THR A 269 -32.76 -12.88 25.67
C THR A 269 -31.75 -13.77 24.94
N LYS A 270 -31.15 -13.29 23.85
CA LYS A 270 -30.24 -14.01 22.95
C LYS A 270 -30.89 -15.17 22.20
N ASN A 271 -32.21 -15.15 22.05
CA ASN A 271 -32.89 -16.06 21.14
C ASN A 271 -32.78 -15.53 19.71
N ILE A 272 -32.59 -16.44 18.76
CA ILE A 272 -32.52 -16.10 17.35
C ILE A 272 -33.93 -15.79 16.84
N VAL A 273 -34.12 -14.56 16.37
CA VAL A 273 -35.38 -14.05 15.83
C VAL A 273 -35.44 -14.19 14.31
N GLU A 274 -34.31 -13.99 13.64
CA GLU A 274 -34.17 -14.11 12.19
C GLU A 274 -32.77 -14.63 11.83
N THR A 275 -32.67 -15.32 10.71
CA THR A 275 -31.38 -15.83 10.22
C THR A 275 -31.31 -15.71 8.71
N TRP A 276 -30.31 -14.96 8.25
CA TRP A 276 -29.89 -14.92 6.86
C TRP A 276 -28.75 -15.92 6.66
N SER A 277 -29.11 -17.09 6.13
CA SER A 277 -28.18 -18.15 5.74
C SER A 277 -27.41 -17.82 4.46
N ALA A 278 -26.32 -18.56 4.18
CA ALA A 278 -25.49 -18.38 3.00
C ALA A 278 -26.30 -18.38 1.68
N THR A 279 -27.33 -19.23 1.58
CA THR A 279 -28.20 -19.31 0.40
C THR A 279 -29.03 -18.04 0.20
N GLN A 280 -29.53 -17.44 1.29
CA GLN A 280 -30.27 -16.18 1.25
C GLN A 280 -29.35 -14.99 0.98
N LEU A 281 -28.16 -14.96 1.60
CA LEU A 281 -27.16 -13.94 1.37
C LEU A 281 -26.66 -13.94 -0.09
N HIS A 282 -26.54 -15.14 -0.69
CA HIS A 282 -26.20 -15.30 -2.10
C HIS A 282 -27.30 -14.78 -3.06
N GLN A 283 -28.53 -14.64 -2.59
CA GLN A 283 -29.67 -14.19 -3.39
C GLN A 283 -30.00 -12.71 -3.19
N LEU A 284 -29.21 -11.99 -2.39
CA LEU A 284 -29.41 -10.56 -2.18
C LEU A 284 -29.24 -9.79 -3.49
N ASP A 285 -30.15 -8.86 -3.74
CA ASP A 285 -29.97 -7.89 -4.81
C ASP A 285 -28.78 -7.00 -4.47
N THR A 286 -27.86 -6.84 -5.42
CA THR A 286 -26.72 -5.91 -5.33
C THR A 286 -27.13 -4.48 -4.97
N ALA A 287 -28.36 -4.06 -5.29
CA ALA A 287 -28.90 -2.76 -4.91
C ALA A 287 -29.04 -2.55 -3.38
N THR A 288 -29.12 -3.64 -2.60
CA THR A 288 -29.17 -3.56 -1.13
C THR A 288 -27.80 -3.37 -0.49
N ILE A 289 -26.72 -3.49 -1.27
CA ILE A 289 -25.33 -3.32 -0.84
C ILE A 289 -24.76 -2.03 -1.45
N GLN A 290 -24.82 -0.95 -0.67
CA GLN A 290 -24.31 0.35 -1.08
C GLN A 290 -22.85 0.50 -0.68
N ASN A 291 -21.95 0.21 -1.62
CA ASN A 291 -20.51 0.34 -1.41
C ASN A 291 -20.07 1.80 -1.38
N SER A 292 -19.19 2.15 -0.44
CA SER A 292 -18.58 3.48 -0.38
C SER A 292 -17.55 3.71 -1.48
N TYR A 293 -16.93 2.65 -2.00
CA TYR A 293 -15.90 2.70 -3.03
C TYR A 293 -16.26 1.81 -4.22
N GLN A 294 -15.75 2.14 -5.40
CA GLN A 294 -16.06 1.42 -6.64
C GLN A 294 -15.18 0.17 -6.89
N TYR A 295 -14.13 -0.05 -6.10
CA TYR A 295 -13.06 -1.02 -6.36
C TYR A 295 -13.19 -2.29 -5.50
N ASN A 296 -12.59 -2.34 -4.29
CA ASN A 296 -12.78 -3.45 -3.34
C ASN A 296 -14.17 -3.32 -2.72
N LYS A 297 -15.14 -4.02 -3.30
CA LYS A 297 -16.56 -3.95 -2.94
C LYS A 297 -16.98 -5.15 -2.12
N VAL A 298 -17.85 -4.90 -1.14
CA VAL A 298 -18.71 -5.95 -0.60
C VAL A 298 -19.67 -6.35 -1.71
N GLY A 299 -19.77 -7.65 -1.94
CA GLY A 299 -20.61 -8.20 -2.99
C GLY A 299 -21.16 -9.55 -2.62
N VAL A 300 -21.94 -10.11 -3.53
CA VAL A 300 -22.57 -11.41 -3.37
C VAL A 300 -21.66 -12.48 -3.99
N GLY A 301 -21.35 -13.51 -3.21
CA GLY A 301 -20.54 -14.65 -3.62
C GLY A 301 -21.31 -15.95 -3.57
N MET A 302 -20.72 -17.02 -4.10
CA MET A 302 -21.36 -18.35 -4.18
C MET A 302 -21.85 -18.90 -2.83
N TYR A 303 -21.19 -18.53 -1.74
CA TYR A 303 -21.47 -19.05 -0.38
C TYR A 303 -21.82 -17.95 0.62
N GLY A 304 -22.41 -16.83 0.16
CA GLY A 304 -22.84 -15.72 1.02
C GLY A 304 -22.32 -14.37 0.53
N LEU A 305 -21.89 -13.50 1.43
CA LEU A 305 -21.27 -12.22 1.05
C LEU A 305 -19.75 -12.35 0.99
N ILE A 306 -19.15 -11.65 0.03
CA ILE A 306 -17.71 -11.50 -0.12
C ILE A 306 -17.35 -10.08 0.29
N ALA A 307 -16.42 -9.93 1.22
CA ALA A 307 -15.94 -8.64 1.72
C ALA A 307 -14.40 -8.62 1.68
N PRO A 308 -13.79 -8.09 0.60
CA PRO A 308 -12.34 -7.96 0.51
C PRO A 308 -11.79 -6.95 1.52
N GLU A 309 -10.48 -6.98 1.75
CA GLU A 309 -9.78 -6.01 2.61
C GLU A 309 -10.10 -4.56 2.18
N SER A 310 -10.39 -3.73 3.19
CA SER A 310 -10.80 -2.34 3.02
C SER A 310 -12.12 -2.13 2.26
N ALA A 311 -12.92 -3.18 2.09
CA ALA A 311 -14.29 -3.02 1.61
C ALA A 311 -15.13 -2.32 2.67
N LYS A 312 -15.91 -1.33 2.23
CA LYS A 312 -16.84 -0.58 3.08
C LYS A 312 -18.18 -0.45 2.38
N ALA A 313 -19.23 -0.94 3.02
CA ALA A 313 -20.57 -0.91 2.46
C ALA A 313 -21.63 -0.72 3.53
N GLU A 314 -22.74 -0.10 3.13
CA GLU A 314 -23.99 -0.12 3.87
C GLU A 314 -24.87 -1.23 3.31
N ILE A 315 -25.26 -2.18 4.17
CA ILE A 315 -25.99 -3.38 3.79
C ILE A 315 -27.40 -3.28 4.36
N SER A 316 -28.40 -3.52 3.51
CA SER A 316 -29.81 -3.59 3.90
C SER A 316 -30.31 -5.02 3.73
N LEU A 317 -30.84 -5.61 4.79
CA LEU A 317 -31.40 -6.95 4.82
C LEU A 317 -32.90 -6.87 5.08
N ALA A 318 -33.69 -7.39 4.14
CA ALA A 318 -35.10 -7.63 4.38
C ALA A 318 -35.27 -8.92 5.21
N PRO A 319 -36.27 -9.00 6.09
CA PRO A 319 -36.53 -10.22 6.84
C PRO A 319 -36.97 -11.34 5.87
N VAL A 320 -36.68 -12.59 6.22
CA VAL A 320 -37.01 -13.74 5.38
C VAL A 320 -38.51 -14.00 5.44
N ASN A 321 -39.07 -13.86 6.64
CA ASN A 321 -40.50 -13.96 6.90
C ASN A 321 -41.02 -12.64 7.47
N PRO A 322 -42.30 -12.30 7.31
CA PRO A 322 -42.87 -11.12 7.96
C PRO A 322 -42.66 -11.19 9.48
N LEU A 323 -41.93 -10.23 10.03
CA LEU A 323 -41.67 -10.10 11.46
C LEU A 323 -42.43 -8.89 12.00
N GLN A 324 -42.89 -9.01 13.25
CA GLN A 324 -43.38 -7.90 14.04
C GLN A 324 -42.56 -7.85 15.32
N LEU A 325 -41.65 -6.89 15.37
CA LEU A 325 -40.71 -6.77 16.47
C LEU A 325 -41.27 -5.89 17.58
N LEU A 326 -41.04 -6.30 18.82
CA LEU A 326 -41.42 -5.53 19.99
C LEU A 326 -40.34 -4.49 20.29
N PRO A 327 -40.67 -3.36 20.93
CA PRO A 327 -39.68 -2.39 21.40
C PRO A 327 -38.73 -3.03 22.42
N ALA A 328 -37.56 -3.47 21.95
CA ALA A 328 -36.54 -4.15 22.73
C ALA A 328 -35.14 -3.91 22.15
N ASN A 329 -34.12 -4.28 22.91
CA ASN A 329 -32.75 -4.29 22.41
C ASN A 329 -32.52 -5.53 21.54
N TYR A 330 -31.98 -5.32 20.35
CA TYR A 330 -31.62 -6.39 19.43
C TYR A 330 -30.12 -6.38 19.13
N THR A 331 -29.57 -7.54 18.83
CA THR A 331 -28.16 -7.69 18.43
C THR A 331 -28.09 -8.39 17.08
N LEU A 332 -27.34 -7.81 16.15
CA LEU A 332 -26.98 -8.45 14.89
C LEU A 332 -25.65 -9.19 15.07
N GLN A 333 -25.59 -10.45 14.63
CA GLN A 333 -24.37 -11.25 14.66
C GLN A 333 -24.00 -11.67 13.24
N LEU A 334 -22.79 -11.32 12.81
CA LEU A 334 -22.20 -11.78 11.55
C LEU A 334 -21.26 -12.95 11.82
N TYR A 335 -21.35 -13.99 10.98
CA TYR A 335 -20.48 -15.15 11.03
C TYR A 335 -19.75 -15.35 9.70
N THR A 336 -18.47 -15.65 9.82
CA THR A 336 -17.60 -15.90 8.67
C THR A 336 -17.26 -17.37 8.53
N VAL A 337 -16.77 -17.76 7.35
CA VAL A 337 -16.45 -19.16 7.03
C VAL A 337 -15.39 -19.77 7.95
N ASP A 338 -14.52 -18.95 8.53
CA ASP A 338 -13.50 -19.35 9.51
C ASP A 338 -14.04 -19.42 10.95
N GLY A 339 -15.35 -19.29 11.14
CA GLY A 339 -16.03 -19.45 12.43
C GLY A 339 -15.94 -18.24 13.35
N LYS A 340 -15.42 -17.10 12.89
CA LYS A 340 -15.40 -15.86 13.66
C LYS A 340 -16.76 -15.16 13.67
N ARG A 341 -16.96 -14.32 14.68
CA ARG A 341 -18.22 -13.62 14.94
C ARG A 341 -17.99 -12.15 15.27
N TRP A 342 -18.86 -11.28 14.76
CA TRP A 342 -18.94 -9.87 15.11
C TRP A 342 -20.35 -9.50 15.51
N ASP A 343 -20.47 -8.73 16.58
CA ASP A 343 -21.75 -8.36 17.20
C ASP A 343 -21.97 -6.85 17.01
N LEU A 344 -23.21 -6.46 16.68
CA LEU A 344 -23.64 -5.07 16.57
C LEU A 344 -24.95 -4.88 17.32
N ALA A 345 -24.99 -3.97 18.29
CA ALA A 345 -26.24 -3.55 18.90
C ALA A 345 -27.07 -2.74 17.89
N LEU A 346 -28.35 -3.10 17.74
CA LEU A 346 -29.28 -2.41 16.86
C LEU A 346 -30.18 -1.48 17.64
N THR A 347 -30.50 -0.33 17.03
CA THR A 347 -31.53 0.58 17.53
C THR A 347 -32.81 0.37 16.72
N LEU A 348 -33.91 0.06 17.41
CA LEU A 348 -35.23 -0.01 16.78
C LEU A 348 -35.66 1.42 16.44
N LYS A 349 -36.00 1.66 15.17
CA LYS A 349 -36.68 2.88 14.72
C LYS A 349 -38.17 2.59 14.58
N ASP A 350 -38.97 3.41 15.24
CA ASP A 350 -40.44 3.41 15.14
C ASP A 350 -40.93 3.84 13.75
#